data_AF-A0A914Q030-F1
#
_entry.id   AF-A0A914Q030-F1
#
_cell.length_a   1.000
_cell.length_b   1.000
_cell.length_c   1.000
_cell.angle_alpha   90.00
_cell.angle_beta   90.00
_cell.angle_gamma   90.00
#
_symmetry.space_group_name_H-M   'P 1'
#
loop_
_entity.id
_entity.type
_entity.pdbx_description
1 polymer ?
#
loop_
_entity_poly.entity_id
_entity_poly.type
_entity_poly.pdbx_seq_one_letter_code
_entity_poly.pdbx_strand_id
1 'polypeptide(L)'
;MKTDDTPRTPVTPSSAVAATDIDDEFVRASLESGMDLREYSNKLENELRSAHRLAVDDCIEQADHLAELHEKIVECEQTFAGIENIFSTFLAELGTVGHDMRSLQEQSVVINQQLHNRQRVRGELSQFVDDMVVPHTMIKGILEKDANDGIFLEQLHELQHKLQFVKAQEFKDVKSVMDVHDVIENLKFKALEKIREWLLTKISLFKKPLTNYQIPQNALLKNRFFYEFLLANDRQLAREVRGFGAAGVPLPDGGFDAVEAGCGVVAPGYKK
;
A
#
# COMPACT_ATOMS: atom_id res chain seq x y z
N MET A 1 -37.69 -8.37 15.39
CA MET A 1 -38.13 -7.24 16.24
C MET A 1 -38.34 -6.00 15.35
N LYS A 2 -39.52 -5.92 14.72
CA LYS A 2 -40.28 -4.71 14.38
C LYS A 2 -41.48 -5.17 13.56
N THR A 3 -42.61 -5.23 14.24
CA THR A 3 -43.96 -5.31 13.70
C THR A 3 -44.29 -3.95 13.10
N ASP A 4 -44.69 -3.93 11.84
CA ASP A 4 -45.47 -2.82 11.30
C ASP A 4 -46.89 -3.35 11.06
N ASP A 5 -47.82 -2.64 11.67
CA ASP A 5 -49.20 -2.99 11.93
C ASP A 5 -50.02 -2.00 11.10
N THR A 6 -50.72 -2.49 10.08
CA THR A 6 -51.70 -1.68 9.35
C THR A 6 -52.95 -2.52 9.10
N PRO A 7 -54.16 -2.02 9.43
CA PRO A 7 -55.34 -2.87 9.48
C PRO A 7 -55.85 -3.18 8.06
N ARG A 8 -56.00 -4.46 7.74
CA ARG A 8 -56.84 -4.92 6.62
C ARG A 8 -58.29 -4.52 6.91
N THR A 9 -58.81 -3.59 6.11
CA THR A 9 -60.25 -3.39 5.97
C THR A 9 -60.87 -4.63 5.31
N PRO A 10 -61.97 -5.19 5.85
CA PRO A 10 -62.68 -6.27 5.19
C PRO A 10 -63.46 -5.68 4.01
N VAL A 11 -63.11 -6.12 2.80
CA VAL A 11 -63.87 -5.84 1.59
C VAL A 11 -65.18 -6.63 1.70
N THR A 12 -66.27 -5.91 1.97
CA THR A 12 -67.64 -6.45 1.95
C THR A 12 -67.99 -6.87 0.52
N PRO A 13 -68.45 -8.12 0.27
CA PRO A 13 -69.11 -8.43 -0.99
C PRO A 13 -70.48 -7.76 -0.99
N SER A 14 -70.55 -6.59 -1.63
CA SER A 14 -71.80 -5.92 -1.99
C SER A 14 -72.45 -6.69 -3.14
N SER A 15 -73.33 -7.61 -2.81
CA SER A 15 -74.35 -8.17 -3.71
C SER A 15 -75.36 -8.96 -2.86
N ALA A 16 -76.06 -8.24 -1.98
CA ALA A 16 -77.31 -8.75 -1.40
C ALA A 16 -78.37 -8.60 -2.49
N VAL A 17 -78.63 -9.70 -3.18
CA VAL A 17 -79.73 -9.82 -4.13
C VAL A 17 -81.03 -9.59 -3.36
N ALA A 18 -81.64 -8.42 -3.54
CA ALA A 18 -82.98 -8.09 -3.09
C ALA A 18 -83.98 -8.91 -3.91
N ALA A 19 -84.15 -10.17 -3.55
CA ALA A 19 -85.20 -11.04 -4.08
C ALA A 19 -86.01 -11.55 -2.89
N THR A 20 -87.13 -10.89 -2.60
CA THR A 20 -88.30 -11.51 -1.91
C THR A 20 -89.54 -10.59 -1.80
N ASP A 21 -89.48 -9.29 -2.09
CA ASP A 21 -90.69 -8.42 -1.97
C ASP A 21 -91.45 -8.19 -3.28
N ILE A 22 -90.86 -8.55 -4.43
CA ILE A 22 -91.49 -8.36 -5.75
C ILE A 22 -92.51 -9.49 -6.03
N ASP A 23 -92.34 -10.65 -5.38
CA ASP A 23 -93.16 -11.84 -5.64
C ASP A 23 -94.59 -11.72 -5.07
N ASP A 24 -94.80 -11.07 -3.92
CA ASP A 24 -96.11 -11.10 -3.23
C ASP A 24 -97.13 -10.07 -3.76
N GLU A 25 -96.69 -8.88 -4.17
CA GLU A 25 -97.58 -7.84 -4.73
C GLU A 25 -97.99 -8.18 -6.17
N PHE A 26 -97.08 -8.80 -6.92
CA PHE A 26 -97.29 -9.19 -8.30
C PHE A 26 -98.15 -10.45 -8.46
N VAL A 27 -97.98 -11.42 -7.56
CA VAL A 27 -98.83 -12.62 -7.48
C VAL A 27 -100.26 -12.27 -7.08
N ARG A 28 -100.46 -11.26 -6.21
CA ARG A 28 -101.79 -10.73 -5.87
C ARG A 28 -102.50 -10.09 -7.07
N ALA A 29 -101.81 -9.26 -7.84
CA ALA A 29 -102.39 -8.63 -9.04
C ALA A 29 -102.76 -9.67 -10.12
N SER A 30 -102.01 -10.77 -10.22
CA SER A 30 -102.28 -11.85 -11.17
C SER A 30 -103.51 -12.67 -10.80
N LEU A 31 -103.76 -12.91 -9.51
CA LEU A 31 -104.98 -13.56 -9.00
C LEU A 31 -106.25 -12.73 -9.23
N GLU A 32 -106.16 -11.40 -9.20
CA GLU A 32 -107.30 -10.50 -9.52
C GLU A 32 -107.64 -10.45 -11.02
N SER A 33 -106.66 -10.73 -11.89
CA SER A 33 -106.83 -10.71 -13.36
C SER A 33 -107.47 -11.99 -13.94
N GLY A 34 -107.74 -13.01 -13.11
CA GLY A 34 -108.45 -14.24 -13.51
C GLY A 34 -107.68 -15.16 -14.47
N MET A 35 -106.38 -14.96 -14.67
CA MET A 35 -105.53 -15.88 -15.43
C MET A 35 -105.09 -17.08 -14.56
N ASP A 36 -105.17 -18.29 -15.10
CA ASP A 36 -104.73 -19.52 -14.41
C ASP A 36 -103.24 -19.42 -14.05
N LEU A 37 -102.90 -19.63 -12.77
CA LEU A 37 -101.53 -19.58 -12.25
C LEU A 37 -100.59 -20.52 -13.02
N ARG A 38 -101.12 -21.60 -13.61
CA ARG A 38 -100.33 -22.53 -14.45
C ARG A 38 -99.95 -21.93 -15.79
N GLU A 39 -100.87 -21.22 -16.45
CA GLU A 39 -100.58 -20.52 -17.70
C GLU A 39 -99.60 -19.37 -17.47
N TYR A 40 -99.71 -18.71 -16.31
CA TYR A 40 -98.79 -17.66 -15.92
C TYR A 40 -97.38 -18.18 -15.58
N SER A 41 -97.28 -19.26 -14.80
CA SER A 41 -96.01 -19.95 -14.55
C SER A 41 -95.34 -20.39 -15.85
N ASN A 42 -96.12 -20.87 -16.82
CA ASN A 42 -95.60 -21.21 -18.14
C ASN A 42 -95.10 -19.99 -18.93
N LYS A 43 -95.78 -18.83 -18.83
CA LYS A 43 -95.32 -17.57 -19.44
C LYS A 43 -94.02 -17.08 -18.78
N LEU A 44 -93.97 -17.06 -17.45
CA LEU A 44 -92.79 -16.67 -16.69
C LEU A 44 -91.61 -17.61 -16.94
N GLU A 45 -91.85 -18.91 -17.01
CA GLU A 45 -90.81 -19.88 -17.36
C GLU A 45 -90.32 -19.69 -18.81
N ASN A 46 -91.20 -19.28 -19.72
CA ASN A 46 -90.81 -18.93 -21.09
C ASN A 46 -90.03 -17.62 -21.18
N GLU A 47 -90.37 -16.61 -20.39
CA GLU A 47 -89.62 -15.35 -20.29
C GLU A 47 -88.26 -15.55 -19.61
N LEU A 48 -88.19 -16.39 -18.57
CA LEU A 48 -86.93 -16.75 -17.94
C LEU A 48 -86.05 -17.56 -18.89
N ARG A 49 -86.64 -18.50 -19.64
CA ARG A 49 -85.92 -19.24 -20.68
C ARG A 49 -85.47 -18.34 -21.82
N SER A 50 -86.23 -17.31 -22.20
CA SER A 50 -85.82 -16.38 -23.24
C SER A 50 -84.72 -15.43 -22.75
N ALA A 51 -84.83 -14.90 -21.54
CA ALA A 51 -83.78 -14.09 -20.91
C ALA A 51 -82.48 -14.89 -20.72
N HIS A 52 -82.59 -16.15 -20.28
CA HIS A 52 -81.44 -17.04 -20.15
C HIS A 52 -80.83 -17.36 -21.51
N ARG A 53 -81.63 -17.62 -22.54
CA ARG A 53 -81.12 -17.80 -23.92
C ARG A 53 -80.42 -16.55 -24.43
N LEU A 54 -81.00 -15.36 -24.23
CA LEU A 54 -80.37 -14.10 -24.60
C LEU A 54 -79.04 -13.88 -23.88
N ALA A 55 -78.97 -14.12 -22.57
CA ALA A 55 -77.72 -13.99 -21.82
C ALA A 55 -76.66 -15.02 -22.26
N VAL A 56 -77.08 -16.24 -22.60
CA VAL A 56 -76.18 -17.26 -23.17
C VAL A 56 -75.73 -16.84 -24.56
N ASP A 57 -76.62 -16.34 -25.40
CA ASP A 57 -76.31 -15.88 -26.76
C ASP A 57 -75.37 -14.66 -26.72
N ASP A 58 -75.61 -13.69 -25.84
CA ASP A 58 -74.72 -12.53 -25.59
C ASP A 58 -73.34 -12.98 -25.09
N CYS A 59 -73.30 -13.97 -24.20
CA CYS A 59 -72.05 -14.51 -23.67
C CYS A 59 -71.28 -15.28 -24.74
N ILE A 60 -71.97 -16.02 -25.62
CA ILE A 60 -71.37 -16.68 -26.78
C ILE A 60 -70.88 -15.65 -27.79
N GLU A 61 -71.63 -14.58 -28.05
CA GLU A 61 -71.24 -13.51 -28.97
C GLU A 61 -70.00 -12.75 -28.47
N GLN A 62 -69.91 -12.48 -27.16
CA GLN A 62 -68.80 -11.77 -26.56
C GLN A 62 -67.60 -12.66 -26.21
N ALA A 63 -67.77 -13.99 -26.26
CA ALA A 63 -66.69 -14.94 -25.97
C ALA A 63 -65.51 -14.76 -26.93
N ASP A 64 -65.77 -14.50 -28.21
CA ASP A 64 -64.73 -14.29 -29.22
C ASP A 64 -63.93 -13.01 -28.95
N HIS A 65 -64.61 -11.92 -28.58
CA HIS A 65 -63.93 -10.67 -28.22
C HIS A 65 -63.12 -10.80 -26.92
N LEU A 66 -63.63 -11.55 -25.93
CA LEU A 66 -62.89 -11.84 -24.70
C LEU A 66 -61.66 -12.72 -24.97
N ALA A 67 -61.78 -13.69 -25.88
CA ALA A 67 -60.66 -14.52 -26.30
C ALA A 67 -59.58 -13.70 -27.02
N GLU A 68 -59.96 -12.79 -27.93
CA GLU A 68 -59.01 -11.90 -28.62
C GLU A 68 -58.30 -10.95 -27.62
N LEU A 69 -59.04 -10.41 -26.64
CA LEU A 69 -58.44 -9.58 -25.59
C LEU A 69 -57.45 -10.39 -24.73
N HIS A 70 -57.82 -11.62 -24.36
CA HIS A 70 -56.95 -12.50 -23.61
C HIS A 70 -55.68 -12.83 -24.40
N GLU A 71 -55.79 -13.09 -25.70
CA GLU A 71 -54.63 -13.33 -26.58
C GLU A 71 -53.68 -12.11 -26.60
N LYS A 72 -54.21 -10.89 -26.72
CA LYS A 72 -53.41 -9.67 -26.65
C LYS A 72 -52.74 -9.46 -25.28
N ILE A 73 -53.44 -9.79 -24.19
CA ILE A 73 -52.87 -9.70 -22.83
C ILE A 73 -51.73 -10.71 -22.70
N VAL A 74 -51.92 -11.94 -23.18
CA VAL A 74 -50.89 -12.99 -23.17
C VAL A 74 -49.69 -12.58 -24.03
N GLU A 75 -49.90 -11.99 -25.20
CA GLU A 75 -48.82 -11.43 -26.03
C GLU A 75 -48.05 -10.34 -25.27
N CYS A 76 -48.75 -9.41 -24.62
CA CYS A 76 -48.12 -8.39 -23.78
C CYS A 76 -47.31 -9.02 -22.64
N GLU A 77 -47.86 -10.01 -21.92
CA GLU A 77 -47.14 -10.72 -20.86
C GLU A 77 -45.88 -11.42 -21.38
N GLN A 78 -45.93 -12.03 -22.57
CA GLN A 78 -44.76 -12.62 -23.21
C GLN A 78 -43.69 -11.57 -23.52
N THR A 79 -44.08 -10.39 -24.01
CA THR A 79 -43.12 -9.30 -24.24
C THR A 79 -42.50 -8.80 -22.93
N PHE A 80 -43.29 -8.66 -21.86
CA PHE A 80 -42.78 -8.28 -20.55
C PHE A 80 -41.84 -9.32 -19.96
N ALA A 81 -42.18 -10.61 -20.08
CA ALA A 81 -41.30 -11.70 -19.68
C ALA A 81 -39.97 -11.69 -20.46
N GLY A 82 -40.01 -11.36 -21.76
CA GLY A 82 -38.81 -11.15 -22.57
C GLY A 82 -37.93 -10.02 -22.05
N ILE A 83 -38.53 -8.87 -21.73
CA ILE A 83 -37.83 -7.71 -21.17
C ILE A 83 -37.24 -8.03 -19.79
N GLU A 84 -37.99 -8.70 -18.92
CA GLU A 84 -37.53 -9.13 -17.61
C GLU A 84 -36.31 -10.05 -17.73
N ASN A 85 -36.34 -11.01 -18.66
CA ASN A 85 -35.20 -11.90 -18.89
C ASN A 85 -33.95 -11.16 -19.38
N ILE A 86 -34.13 -10.16 -20.26
CA ILE A 86 -33.03 -9.28 -20.70
C ILE A 86 -32.45 -8.51 -19.51
N PHE A 87 -33.28 -7.90 -18.67
CA PHE A 87 -32.82 -7.19 -17.48
C PHE A 87 -32.13 -8.10 -16.47
N SER A 88 -32.68 -9.30 -16.24
CA SER A 88 -32.08 -10.30 -15.35
C SER A 88 -30.69 -10.71 -15.86
N THR A 89 -30.55 -10.95 -17.15
CA THR A 89 -29.26 -11.29 -17.78
C THR A 89 -28.28 -10.13 -17.66
N PHE A 90 -28.72 -8.91 -17.96
CA PHE A 90 -27.87 -7.72 -17.85
C PHE A 90 -27.40 -7.44 -16.41
N LEU A 91 -28.29 -7.65 -15.43
CA LEU A 91 -27.95 -7.54 -14.01
C LEU A 91 -26.94 -8.61 -13.59
N ALA A 92 -27.09 -9.84 -14.09
CA ALA A 92 -26.12 -10.91 -13.85
C ALA A 92 -24.75 -10.56 -14.44
N GLU A 93 -24.71 -10.05 -15.68
CA GLU A 93 -23.48 -9.61 -16.35
C GLU A 93 -22.81 -8.43 -15.63
N LEU A 94 -23.57 -7.44 -15.16
CA LEU A 94 -23.02 -6.36 -14.34
C LEU A 94 -22.47 -6.88 -13.01
N GLY A 95 -23.13 -7.89 -12.43
CA GLY A 95 -22.68 -8.56 -11.23
C GLY A 95 -21.33 -9.27 -11.43
N THR A 96 -21.16 -9.99 -12.53
CA THR A 96 -19.90 -10.67 -12.85
C THR A 96 -18.79 -9.67 -13.17
N VAL A 97 -19.05 -8.65 -13.99
CA VAL A 97 -18.07 -7.59 -14.30
C VAL A 97 -17.66 -6.84 -13.02
N GLY A 98 -18.60 -6.55 -12.14
CA GLY A 98 -18.31 -5.92 -10.84
C GLY A 98 -17.45 -6.80 -9.93
N HIS A 99 -17.69 -8.11 -9.94
CA HIS A 99 -16.87 -9.08 -9.21
C HIS A 99 -15.45 -9.16 -9.80
N ASP A 100 -15.32 -9.25 -11.11
CA ASP A 100 -14.03 -9.32 -11.80
C ASP A 100 -13.20 -8.04 -11.57
N MET A 101 -13.84 -6.87 -11.65
CA MET A 101 -13.18 -5.60 -11.38
C MET A 101 -12.68 -5.51 -9.93
N ARG A 102 -13.47 -6.01 -8.97
CA ARG A 102 -13.05 -6.08 -7.57
C ARG A 102 -11.89 -7.05 -7.37
N SER A 103 -11.97 -8.24 -7.98
CA SER A 103 -10.90 -9.25 -7.94
C SER A 103 -9.59 -8.69 -8.51
N LEU A 104 -9.63 -8.01 -9.66
CA LEU A 104 -8.47 -7.33 -10.24
C LEU A 104 -7.93 -6.23 -9.33
N GLN A 105 -8.80 -5.46 -8.68
CA GLN A 105 -8.39 -4.42 -7.74
C GLN A 105 -7.69 -5.03 -6.51
N GLU A 106 -8.24 -6.10 -5.94
CA GLU A 106 -7.63 -6.83 -4.81
C GLU A 106 -6.25 -7.40 -5.20
N GLN A 107 -6.15 -8.03 -6.37
CA GLN A 107 -4.88 -8.53 -6.89
C GLN A 107 -3.85 -7.41 -7.08
N SER A 108 -4.28 -6.26 -7.62
CA SER A 108 -3.41 -5.10 -7.81
C SER A 108 -2.84 -4.57 -6.49
N VAL A 109 -3.68 -4.50 -5.44
CA VAL A 109 -3.24 -4.10 -4.09
C VAL A 109 -2.21 -5.07 -3.53
N VAL A 110 -2.45 -6.39 -3.65
CA VAL A 110 -1.52 -7.41 -3.18
C VAL A 110 -0.17 -7.32 -3.91
N ILE A 111 -0.18 -7.20 -5.23
CA ILE A 111 1.05 -7.07 -6.04
C ILE A 111 1.80 -5.79 -5.66
N ASN A 112 1.09 -4.67 -5.47
CA ASN A 112 1.69 -3.41 -5.07
C ASN A 112 2.38 -3.52 -3.71
N GLN A 113 1.72 -4.15 -2.74
CA GLN A 113 2.29 -4.39 -1.42
C GLN A 113 3.53 -5.30 -1.49
N GLN A 114 3.49 -6.37 -2.27
CA GLN A 114 4.63 -7.25 -2.49
C GLN A 114 5.81 -6.52 -3.13
N LEU A 115 5.53 -5.68 -4.14
CA LEU A 115 6.54 -4.86 -4.80
C LEU A 115 7.18 -3.88 -3.81
N HIS A 116 6.36 -3.18 -3.01
CA HIS A 116 6.83 -2.22 -2.02
C HIS A 116 7.70 -2.88 -0.95
N ASN A 117 7.27 -4.05 -0.44
CA ASN A 117 8.07 -4.85 0.50
C ASN A 117 9.42 -5.24 -0.09
N ARG A 118 9.43 -5.72 -1.36
CA ARG A 118 10.68 -6.09 -2.04
C ARG A 118 11.59 -4.88 -2.30
N GLN A 119 11.03 -3.73 -2.65
CA GLN A 119 11.79 -2.50 -2.84
C GLN A 119 12.43 -2.03 -1.54
N ARG A 120 11.69 -2.07 -0.43
CA ARG A 120 12.22 -1.72 0.90
C ARG A 120 13.37 -2.63 1.28
N VAL A 121 13.19 -3.96 1.18
CA VAL A 121 14.27 -4.92 1.47
C VAL A 121 15.46 -4.73 0.54
N ARG A 122 15.22 -4.48 -0.76
CA ARG A 122 16.30 -4.19 -1.71
C ARG A 122 17.07 -2.93 -1.34
N GLY A 123 16.40 -1.87 -0.86
CA GLY A 123 17.04 -0.64 -0.43
C GLY A 123 17.99 -0.89 0.74
N GLU A 124 17.48 -1.50 1.81
CA GLU A 124 18.28 -1.84 2.99
C GLU A 124 19.45 -2.77 2.65
N LEU A 125 19.21 -3.79 1.82
CA LEU A 125 20.25 -4.73 1.40
C LEU A 125 21.28 -4.08 0.48
N SER A 126 20.86 -3.19 -0.43
CA SER A 126 21.77 -2.45 -1.31
C SER A 126 22.70 -1.57 -0.48
N GLN A 127 22.15 -0.80 0.47
CA GLN A 127 22.95 0.02 1.35
C GLN A 127 23.95 -0.83 2.15
N PHE A 128 23.50 -1.96 2.71
CA PHE A 128 24.38 -2.88 3.42
C PHE A 128 25.51 -3.42 2.52
N VAL A 129 25.21 -3.78 1.28
CA VAL A 129 26.20 -4.28 0.31
C VAL A 129 27.17 -3.16 -0.09
N ASP A 130 26.68 -1.95 -0.35
CA ASP A 130 27.51 -0.79 -0.72
C ASP A 130 28.48 -0.42 0.42
N ASP A 131 28.01 -0.50 1.67
CA ASP A 131 28.86 -0.28 2.86
C ASP A 131 29.90 -1.41 3.04
N MET A 132 29.54 -2.67 2.75
CA MET A 132 30.42 -3.84 2.90
C MET A 132 31.45 -3.97 1.77
N VAL A 133 31.10 -3.64 0.53
CA VAL A 133 31.96 -3.88 -0.64
C VAL A 133 33.16 -2.92 -0.60
N VAL A 134 34.38 -3.46 -0.69
CA VAL A 134 35.59 -2.64 -0.86
C VAL A 134 35.91 -2.53 -2.36
N PRO A 135 35.69 -1.38 -3.00
CA PRO A 135 35.92 -1.25 -4.42
C PRO A 135 37.42 -1.28 -4.74
N HIS A 136 37.78 -1.87 -5.88
CA HIS A 136 39.18 -1.97 -6.31
C HIS A 136 39.82 -0.58 -6.52
N THR A 137 39.01 0.43 -6.83
CA THR A 137 39.45 1.83 -6.93
C THR A 137 40.00 2.35 -5.60
N MET A 138 39.39 1.98 -4.47
CA MET A 138 39.89 2.32 -3.13
C MET A 138 41.23 1.66 -2.85
N ILE A 139 41.34 0.37 -3.18
CA ILE A 139 42.58 -0.39 -3.00
C ILE A 139 43.73 0.26 -3.79
N LYS A 140 43.51 0.57 -5.08
CA LYS A 140 44.49 1.27 -5.91
C LYS A 140 44.76 2.69 -5.44
N GLY A 141 43.74 3.42 -5.02
CA GLY A 141 43.87 4.76 -4.48
C GLY A 141 44.83 4.80 -3.29
N ILE A 142 44.64 3.89 -2.32
CA ILE A 142 45.48 3.83 -1.12
C ILE A 142 46.90 3.36 -1.47
N LEU A 143 47.04 2.33 -2.31
CA LEU A 143 48.34 1.76 -2.66
C LEU A 143 49.17 2.68 -3.56
N GLU A 144 48.60 3.16 -4.65
CA GLU A 144 49.33 3.78 -5.76
C GLU A 144 49.38 5.31 -5.69
N LYS A 145 48.39 5.99 -5.09
CA LYS A 145 48.32 7.47 -5.10
C LYS A 145 49.08 8.10 -3.95
N ASP A 146 49.76 9.21 -4.21
CA ASP A 146 50.50 9.95 -3.19
C ASP A 146 49.59 10.50 -2.11
N ALA A 147 50.11 10.59 -0.87
CA ALA A 147 49.36 11.11 0.28
C ALA A 147 49.01 12.62 0.17
N ASN A 148 49.48 13.31 -0.86
CA ASN A 148 49.19 14.72 -1.12
C ASN A 148 48.08 14.91 -2.18
N ASP A 149 47.58 13.81 -2.76
CA ASP A 149 46.50 13.81 -3.74
C ASP A 149 45.13 13.87 -3.03
N GLY A 150 44.20 14.66 -3.57
CA GLY A 150 42.83 14.76 -3.05
C GLY A 150 42.09 13.43 -3.11
N ILE A 151 42.39 12.62 -4.14
CA ILE A 151 41.81 11.28 -4.32
C ILE A 151 42.19 10.37 -3.15
N PHE A 152 43.43 10.44 -2.65
CA PHE A 152 43.84 9.64 -1.48
C PHE A 152 43.05 10.03 -0.23
N LEU A 153 42.78 11.33 -0.04
CA LEU A 153 42.04 11.85 1.10
C LEU A 153 40.57 11.41 1.07
N GLU A 154 39.92 11.47 -0.10
CA GLU A 154 38.55 10.97 -0.29
C GLU A 154 38.45 9.46 -0.01
N GLN A 155 39.38 8.67 -0.58
CA GLN A 155 39.40 7.22 -0.35
C GLN A 155 39.73 6.86 1.11
N LEU A 156 40.49 7.71 1.82
CA LEU A 156 40.75 7.53 3.25
C LEU A 156 39.50 7.79 4.11
N HIS A 157 38.69 8.80 3.76
CA HIS A 157 37.40 9.03 4.42
C HIS A 157 36.45 7.85 4.21
N GLU A 158 36.38 7.33 2.99
CA GLU A 158 35.55 6.16 2.67
C GLU A 158 36.03 4.90 3.41
N LEU A 159 37.36 4.68 3.49
CA LEU A 159 37.94 3.60 4.30
C LEU A 159 37.60 3.75 5.79
N GLN A 160 37.67 4.96 6.35
CA GLN A 160 37.32 5.22 7.74
C GLN A 160 35.84 4.88 8.03
N HIS A 161 34.94 5.25 7.13
CA HIS A 161 33.52 4.90 7.23
C HIS A 161 33.32 3.38 7.21
N LYS A 162 33.95 2.68 6.26
CA LYS A 162 33.88 1.22 6.15
C LYS A 162 34.44 0.51 7.38
N LEU A 163 35.54 1.02 7.94
CA LEU A 163 36.14 0.47 9.16
C LEU A 163 35.22 0.63 10.38
N GLN A 164 34.54 1.78 10.51
CA GLN A 164 33.54 2.00 11.57
C GLN A 164 32.33 1.08 11.39
N PHE A 165 31.87 0.89 10.14
CA PHE A 165 30.78 -0.01 9.83
C PHE A 165 31.11 -1.46 10.18
N VAL A 166 32.27 -1.95 9.77
CA VAL A 166 32.75 -3.31 10.13
C VAL A 166 32.79 -3.49 11.64
N LYS A 167 33.41 -2.55 12.38
CA LYS A 167 33.44 -2.58 13.86
C LYS A 167 32.05 -2.61 14.50
N ALA A 168 31.07 -1.91 13.91
CA ALA A 168 29.69 -1.93 14.39
C ALA A 168 28.96 -3.25 14.09
N GLN A 169 29.33 -3.94 13.00
CA GLN A 169 28.75 -5.23 12.60
C GLN A 169 29.46 -6.46 13.20
N GLU A 170 30.62 -6.30 13.84
CA GLU A 170 31.37 -7.39 14.49
C GLU A 170 30.49 -8.20 15.46
N PHE A 171 29.51 -7.58 16.13
CA PHE A 171 28.61 -8.25 17.07
C PHE A 171 27.51 -9.10 16.41
N LYS A 172 27.28 -8.95 15.09
CA LYS A 172 26.18 -9.63 14.38
C LYS A 172 26.61 -10.92 13.67
N ASP A 173 27.87 -11.31 13.79
CA ASP A 173 28.43 -12.58 13.30
C ASP A 173 28.07 -12.88 11.83
N VAL A 174 28.14 -11.85 11.00
CA VAL A 174 27.80 -11.94 9.56
C VAL A 174 29.02 -12.45 8.80
N LYS A 175 28.89 -13.59 8.10
CA LYS A 175 29.99 -14.22 7.35
C LYS A 175 30.70 -13.28 6.37
N SER A 176 29.95 -12.41 5.68
CA SER A 176 30.51 -11.43 4.76
C SER A 176 31.42 -10.39 5.42
N VAL A 177 31.24 -10.14 6.73
CA VAL A 177 32.16 -9.27 7.50
C VAL A 177 33.51 -9.94 7.62
N MET A 178 33.56 -11.24 7.90
CA MET A 178 34.82 -11.97 8.06
C MET A 178 35.65 -11.97 6.78
N ASP A 179 35.01 -12.16 5.61
CA ASP A 179 35.71 -12.19 4.31
C ASP A 179 36.35 -10.84 3.96
N VAL A 180 35.71 -9.73 4.37
CA VAL A 180 36.16 -8.37 4.04
C VAL A 180 37.06 -7.79 5.13
N HIS A 181 36.92 -8.26 6.38
CA HIS A 181 37.65 -7.78 7.55
C HIS A 181 39.17 -7.72 7.30
N ASP A 182 39.75 -8.83 6.83
CA ASP A 182 41.20 -8.91 6.60
C ASP A 182 41.66 -7.93 5.52
N VAL A 183 40.86 -7.71 4.47
CA VAL A 183 41.19 -6.76 3.40
C VAL A 183 41.16 -5.32 3.93
N ILE A 184 40.14 -4.96 4.70
CA ILE A 184 40.01 -3.62 5.30
C ILE A 184 41.11 -3.37 6.32
N GLU A 185 41.43 -4.35 7.17
CA GLU A 185 42.52 -4.25 8.13
C GLU A 185 43.87 -4.08 7.43
N ASN A 186 44.16 -4.85 6.37
CA ASN A 186 45.37 -4.69 5.58
C ASN A 186 45.46 -3.30 4.91
N LEU A 187 44.35 -2.79 4.38
CA LEU A 187 44.28 -1.43 3.82
C LEU A 187 44.51 -0.37 4.89
N LYS A 188 43.95 -0.55 6.09
CA LYS A 188 44.18 0.32 7.25
C LYS A 188 45.67 0.38 7.58
N PHE A 189 46.34 -0.77 7.72
CA PHE A 189 47.79 -0.79 7.99
C PHE A 189 48.59 -0.08 6.91
N LYS A 190 48.26 -0.31 5.63
CA LYS A 190 48.96 0.33 4.52
C LYS A 190 48.73 1.85 4.45
N ALA A 191 47.51 2.30 4.72
CA ALA A 191 47.18 3.72 4.82
C ALA A 191 47.94 4.37 5.98
N LEU A 192 47.98 3.74 7.15
CA LEU A 192 48.70 4.23 8.32
C LEU A 192 50.21 4.35 8.08
N GLU A 193 50.82 3.35 7.43
CA GLU A 193 52.24 3.39 7.05
C GLU A 193 52.55 4.59 6.14
N LYS A 194 51.71 4.80 5.12
CA LYS A 194 51.88 5.89 4.15
C LYS A 194 51.69 7.27 4.78
N ILE A 195 50.67 7.41 5.63
CA ILE A 195 50.41 8.64 6.39
C ILE A 195 51.57 8.93 7.35
N ARG A 196 52.08 7.90 8.04
CA ARG A 196 53.22 8.03 8.95
C ARG A 196 54.47 8.50 8.20
N GLU A 197 54.79 7.88 7.07
CA GLU A 197 55.96 8.26 6.26
C GLU A 197 55.85 9.71 5.76
N TRP A 198 54.66 10.11 5.28
CA TRP A 198 54.40 11.48 4.87
C TRP A 198 54.56 12.46 6.03
N LEU A 199 53.99 12.17 7.20
CA LEU A 199 54.08 13.00 8.40
C LEU A 199 55.53 13.14 8.88
N LEU A 200 56.28 12.04 8.98
CA LEU A 200 57.68 12.06 9.38
C LEU A 200 58.54 12.84 8.37
N THR A 201 58.27 12.70 7.08
CA THR A 201 58.94 13.49 6.03
C THR A 201 58.67 14.98 6.24
N LYS A 202 57.43 15.40 6.49
CA LYS A 202 57.09 16.81 6.76
C LYS A 202 57.70 17.30 8.09
N ILE A 203 57.69 16.48 9.14
CA ILE A 203 58.35 16.79 10.42
C ILE A 203 59.86 16.95 10.23
N SER A 204 60.50 16.12 9.40
CA SER A 204 61.93 16.22 9.12
C SER A 204 62.33 17.50 8.39
N LEU A 205 61.43 18.08 7.59
CA LEU A 205 61.66 19.38 6.94
C LEU A 205 61.82 20.50 7.97
N PHE A 206 61.11 20.44 9.09
CA PHE A 206 61.26 21.39 10.19
C PHE A 206 62.60 21.27 10.93
N LYS A 207 63.33 20.15 10.79
CA LYS A 207 64.65 19.96 11.41
C LYS A 207 65.78 20.57 10.56
N LYS A 208 65.52 20.99 9.32
CA LYS A 208 66.55 21.56 8.44
C LYS A 208 66.74 23.05 8.73
N PRO A 209 67.97 23.53 9.01
CA PRO A 209 68.22 24.94 9.24
C PRO A 209 67.83 25.77 8.01
N LEU A 210 67.26 26.96 8.22
CA LEU A 210 66.81 27.92 7.20
C LEU A 210 65.60 27.50 6.34
N THR A 211 64.79 26.52 6.77
CA THR A 211 63.52 26.21 6.08
C THR A 211 62.41 27.21 6.39
N ASN A 212 61.59 27.55 5.40
CA ASN A 212 60.38 28.34 5.60
C ASN A 212 59.33 27.48 6.32
N TYR A 213 59.18 27.69 7.63
CA TYR A 213 58.26 26.98 8.52
C TYR A 213 56.77 27.07 8.08
N GLN A 214 56.37 28.12 7.35
CA GLN A 214 54.97 28.32 6.94
C GLN A 214 54.49 27.31 5.90
N ILE A 215 55.39 26.80 5.05
CA ILE A 215 55.07 25.87 3.97
C ILE A 215 54.67 24.49 4.51
N PRO A 216 55.50 23.81 5.34
CA PRO A 216 55.10 22.54 5.95
C PRO A 216 53.96 22.72 6.98
N GLN A 217 53.84 23.87 7.65
CA GLN A 217 52.70 24.15 8.55
C GLN A 217 51.37 24.22 7.79
N ASN A 218 51.30 24.91 6.65
CA ASN A 218 50.09 24.94 5.81
C ASN A 218 49.74 23.56 5.25
N ALA A 219 50.73 22.74 4.89
CA ALA A 219 50.48 21.38 4.41
C ALA A 219 49.90 20.47 5.50
N LEU A 220 50.40 20.58 6.74
CA LEU A 220 49.87 19.84 7.88
C LEU A 220 48.46 20.29 8.27
N LEU A 221 48.18 21.59 8.22
CA LEU A 221 46.86 22.15 8.51
C LEU A 221 45.82 21.74 7.46
N LYS A 222 46.20 21.73 6.18
CA LYS A 222 45.32 21.27 5.07
C LYS A 222 44.94 19.80 5.23
N ASN A 223 45.87 18.97 5.70
CA ASN A 223 45.66 17.54 5.88
C ASN A 223 45.45 17.15 7.34
N ARG A 224 44.69 17.96 8.10
CA ARG A 224 44.35 17.68 9.51
C ARG A 224 43.76 16.28 9.71
N PHE A 225 42.96 15.81 8.73
CA PHE A 225 42.29 14.52 8.79
C PHE A 225 43.26 13.33 8.96
N PHE A 226 44.51 13.43 8.51
CA PHE A 226 45.51 12.39 8.70
C PHE A 226 45.83 12.12 10.17
N TYR A 227 45.92 13.16 10.99
CA TYR A 227 46.13 13.02 12.43
C TYR A 227 44.88 12.48 13.14
N GLU A 228 43.69 12.88 12.69
CA GLU A 228 42.42 12.38 13.22
C GLU A 228 42.24 10.88 12.93
N PHE A 229 42.53 10.46 11.70
CA PHE A 229 42.52 9.07 11.28
C PHE A 229 43.54 8.23 12.08
N LEU A 230 44.75 8.75 12.30
CA LEU A 230 45.76 8.11 13.15
C LEU A 230 45.28 7.95 14.59
N LEU A 231 44.66 8.97 15.19
CA LEU A 231 44.15 8.89 16.57
C LEU A 231 42.96 7.93 16.71
N ALA A 232 42.11 7.85 15.68
CA ALA A 232 40.94 6.98 15.66
C ALA A 232 41.29 5.48 15.53
N ASN A 233 42.39 5.16 14.85
CA ASN A 233 42.77 3.79 14.55
C ASN A 233 43.96 3.28 15.37
N ASP A 234 45.01 4.09 15.55
CA ASP A 234 46.22 3.69 16.26
C ASP A 234 46.80 4.83 17.13
N ARG A 235 46.31 4.90 18.37
CA ARG A 235 46.78 5.86 19.39
C ARG A 235 48.26 5.71 19.75
N GLN A 236 48.88 4.58 19.44
CA GLN A 236 50.32 4.36 19.67
C GLN A 236 51.15 5.03 18.56
N LEU A 237 50.79 4.83 17.29
CA LEU A 237 51.45 5.49 16.16
C LEU A 237 51.31 7.01 16.22
N ALA A 238 50.15 7.52 16.64
CA ALA A 238 49.96 8.96 16.85
C ALA A 238 50.90 9.53 17.93
N ARG A 239 51.13 8.78 19.02
CA ARG A 239 52.08 9.16 20.09
C ARG A 239 53.53 9.14 19.61
N GLU A 240 53.91 8.16 18.81
CA GLU A 240 55.25 8.09 18.22
C GLU A 240 55.52 9.29 17.31
N VAL A 241 54.59 9.63 16.42
CA VAL A 241 54.73 10.79 15.52
C VAL A 241 54.84 12.09 16.31
N ARG A 242 54.07 12.26 17.40
CA ARG A 242 54.20 13.42 18.32
C ARG A 242 55.58 13.45 18.99
N GLY A 243 56.06 12.30 19.47
CA GLY A 243 57.38 12.15 20.09
C GLY A 243 58.53 12.51 19.15
N PHE A 244 58.47 12.09 17.88
CA PHE A 244 59.47 12.43 16.86
C PHE A 244 59.51 13.91 16.50
N GLY A 245 58.37 14.61 16.59
CA GLY A 245 58.26 16.06 16.47
C GLY A 245 58.89 16.79 17.66
N ALA A 246 58.60 16.34 18.88
CA ALA A 246 59.14 16.92 20.12
C ALA A 246 60.66 16.73 20.27
N ALA A 247 61.22 15.62 19.79
CA ALA A 247 62.64 15.29 19.91
C ALA A 247 63.58 16.11 18.98
N GLY A 248 63.06 16.97 18.10
CA GLY A 248 63.89 17.74 17.15
C GLY A 248 63.58 19.23 17.05
N VAL A 249 62.47 19.71 17.62
CA VAL A 249 62.15 21.14 17.71
C VAL A 249 61.39 21.35 19.02
N PRO A 250 61.86 22.20 19.95
CA PRO A 250 61.02 22.67 21.04
C PRO A 250 59.98 23.61 20.41
N LEU A 251 58.84 23.04 19.99
CA LEU A 251 57.66 23.83 19.66
C LEU A 251 57.01 24.27 20.98
N PRO A 252 56.58 25.53 21.11
CA PRO A 252 55.92 26.02 22.31
C PRO A 252 54.62 25.22 22.53
N ASP A 253 54.40 24.80 23.77
CA ASP A 253 53.43 23.80 24.26
C ASP A 253 51.93 24.07 23.91
N GLY A 254 51.58 25.07 23.11
CA GLY A 254 50.18 25.47 22.87
C GLY A 254 49.51 24.92 21.61
N GLY A 255 50.25 24.34 20.66
CA GLY A 255 49.71 24.03 19.32
C GLY A 255 48.98 22.69 19.19
N PHE A 256 49.46 21.66 19.90
CA PHE A 256 48.88 20.31 19.82
C PHE A 256 47.69 20.13 20.78
N ASP A 257 47.71 20.81 21.93
CA ASP A 257 46.65 20.69 22.96
C ASP A 257 45.34 21.35 22.52
N ALA A 258 45.39 22.33 21.60
CA ALA A 258 44.19 22.94 21.01
C ALA A 258 43.39 21.99 20.09
N VAL A 259 44.06 20.97 19.52
CA VAL A 259 43.40 19.98 18.66
C VAL A 259 42.62 18.96 19.50
N GLU A 260 43.12 18.64 20.69
CA GLU A 260 42.46 17.76 21.66
C GLU A 260 41.29 18.48 22.36
N ALA A 261 41.45 19.78 22.69
CA ALA A 261 40.39 20.58 23.29
C ALA A 261 39.20 20.89 22.36
N GLY A 262 39.40 20.85 21.03
CA GLY A 262 38.34 21.07 20.03
C GLY A 262 37.57 19.81 19.61
N CYS A 263 38.07 18.62 19.93
CA CYS A 263 37.36 17.36 19.76
C CYS A 263 36.73 16.99 21.09
N GLY A 264 35.50 17.47 21.32
CA GLY A 264 34.69 17.10 22.48
C GLY A 264 34.43 15.60 22.55
N VAL A 265 35.39 14.86 23.10
CA VAL A 265 35.18 13.51 23.60
C VAL A 265 34.62 13.67 25.00
N VAL A 266 33.29 13.74 25.09
CA VAL A 266 32.57 13.48 26.34
C VAL A 266 32.89 12.04 26.72
N ALA A 267 33.86 11.85 27.62
CA ALA A 267 34.08 10.57 28.25
C ALA A 267 32.94 10.30 29.25
N PRO A 268 32.29 9.12 29.21
CA PRO A 268 31.36 8.74 30.25
C PRO A 268 32.13 8.55 31.56
N GLY A 269 31.59 9.15 32.61
CA GLY A 269 32.26 9.31 33.89
C GLY A 269 32.62 7.99 34.58
N TYR A 270 33.67 8.06 35.39
CA TYR A 270 33.88 7.19 36.54
C TYR A 270 34.62 7.96 37.63
N LYS A 271 34.15 7.73 38.88
CA LYS A 271 34.59 8.20 40.22
C LYS A 271 33.57 9.18 40.84
N LYS A 272 32.90 8.88 41.96
CA LYS A 272 32.97 7.79 42.94
C LYS A 272 31.55 7.45 43.42
#